data_AF-A0A2V9HGE1-F1
#
_entry.id   AF-A0A2V9HGE1-F1
#
_cell.length_a   1.000
_cell.length_b   1.000
_cell.length_c   1.000
_cell.angle_alpha   90.00
_cell.angle_beta   90.00
_cell.angle_gamma   90.00
#
_symmetry.space_group_name_H-M   'P 1'
#
loop_
_entity.id
_entity.type
_entity.pdbx_description
1 polymer ?
#
loop_
_entity_poly.entity_id
_entity_poly.type
_entity_poly.pdbx_seq_one_letter_code
_entity_poly.pdbx_strand_id
1 'polypeptide(L)'
;MANADGYLFTNSKGKPYLSDNVVKYGVHRAMEKLGIKTAKGVHIGIHCFRHGVTSELLETGTPIHVVTRLMRHADSNVTLEHYAHIVGDAERVASEKFSQRIGQKITQLESDSVMESARS
;
A
#
# COMPACT_ATOMS: atom_id res chain seq x y z
N MET A 1 20.66 -33.10 4.29
CA MET A 1 19.40 -33.68 3.78
C MET A 1 19.06 -32.96 2.48
N ALA A 2 18.72 -33.71 1.43
CA ALA A 2 18.43 -33.14 0.11
C ALA A 2 16.97 -32.67 0.04
N ASN A 3 16.77 -31.43 -0.40
CA ASN A 3 15.47 -30.89 -0.80
C ASN A 3 15.11 -31.48 -2.18
N ALA A 4 14.70 -32.75 -2.19
CA ALA A 4 14.43 -33.50 -3.42
C ALA A 4 13.32 -32.86 -4.27
N ASP A 5 12.37 -32.20 -3.62
CA ASP A 5 11.21 -31.57 -4.27
C ASP A 5 11.49 -30.12 -4.73
N GLY A 6 12.67 -29.56 -4.44
CA GLY A 6 13.07 -28.24 -4.90
C GLY A 6 12.35 -27.06 -4.24
N TYR A 7 11.75 -27.24 -3.06
CA TYR A 7 11.07 -26.17 -2.33
C TYR A 7 12.04 -25.08 -1.84
N LEU A 8 11.74 -23.81 -2.10
CA LEU A 8 12.59 -22.71 -1.65
C LEU A 8 12.61 -22.54 -0.13
N PHE A 9 11.47 -22.74 0.53
CA PHE A 9 11.31 -22.56 1.98
C PHE A 9 11.04 -23.89 2.68
N THR A 10 12.08 -24.47 3.26
CA THR A 10 12.02 -25.75 3.97
C THR A 10 12.54 -25.65 5.39
N ASN A 11 12.05 -26.55 6.24
CA ASN A 11 12.60 -26.73 7.58
C ASN A 11 13.93 -27.51 7.54
N SER A 12 14.56 -27.69 8.71
CA SER A 12 15.82 -28.43 8.85
C SER A 12 15.78 -29.89 8.36
N LYS A 13 14.58 -30.45 8.15
CA LYS A 13 14.37 -31.80 7.60
C LYS A 13 14.15 -31.81 6.08
N GLY A 14 14.28 -30.66 5.41
CA GLY A 14 14.05 -30.51 3.97
C GLY A 14 12.58 -30.55 3.54
N LYS A 15 11.64 -30.48 4.49
CA LYS A 15 10.19 -30.45 4.20
C LYS A 15 9.68 -29.02 4.15
N PRO A 16 8.67 -28.70 3.32
CA PRO A 16 8.08 -27.37 3.27
C PRO A 16 7.46 -26.98 4.62
N TYR A 17 7.43 -25.68 4.90
CA TYR A 17 6.73 -25.17 6.06
C TYR A 17 5.21 -25.29 5.91
N LEU A 18 4.54 -25.69 6.98
CA LEU A 18 3.09 -25.58 7.09
C LEU A 18 2.72 -24.12 7.40
N SER A 19 1.71 -23.58 6.70
CA SER A 19 1.28 -22.18 6.85
C SER A 19 1.02 -21.79 8.31
N ASP A 20 0.29 -22.64 9.05
CA ASP A 20 -0.03 -22.41 10.47
C ASP A 20 1.23 -22.31 11.35
N ASN A 21 2.27 -23.08 11.02
CA ASN A 21 3.53 -23.02 11.75
C ASN A 21 4.29 -21.74 11.44
N VAL A 22 4.22 -21.22 10.21
CA VAL A 22 4.82 -19.92 9.85
C VAL A 22 4.13 -18.80 10.61
N VAL A 23 2.80 -18.83 10.72
CA VAL A 23 2.04 -17.84 11.48
C VAL A 23 2.35 -17.95 12.98
N LYS A 24 2.19 -19.13 13.57
CA LYS A 24 2.35 -19.33 15.03
C LYS A 24 3.78 -19.11 15.51
N TYR A 25 4.77 -19.69 14.82
CA TYR A 25 6.16 -19.67 15.29
C TYR A 25 7.01 -18.57 14.65
N GLY A 26 6.59 -18.02 13.52
CA GLY A 26 7.22 -16.87 12.88
C GLY A 26 6.55 -15.58 13.30
N VAL A 27 5.32 -15.35 12.80
CA VAL A 27 4.62 -14.07 12.93
C VAL A 27 4.28 -13.75 14.39
N HIS A 28 3.54 -14.61 15.08
CA HIS A 28 3.10 -14.34 16.46
C HIS A 28 4.28 -14.20 17.43
N ARG A 29 5.34 -15.01 17.26
CA ARG A 29 6.55 -14.87 18.07
C ARG A 29 7.31 -13.56 17.80
N ALA A 30 7.37 -13.11 16.55
CA ALA A 30 7.97 -11.83 16.24
C ALA A 30 7.18 -10.67 16.87
N MET A 31 5.85 -10.74 16.81
CA MET A 31 4.96 -9.75 17.43
C MET A 31 5.13 -9.70 18.95
N GLU A 32 5.21 -10.86 19.62
CA GLU A 32 5.46 -10.95 21.06
C GLU A 32 6.79 -10.29 21.45
N LYS A 33 7.86 -10.59 20.69
CA LYS A 33 9.18 -9.97 20.90
C LYS A 33 9.18 -8.46 20.70
N LEU A 34 8.36 -7.96 19.78
CA LEU A 34 8.22 -6.53 19.48
C LEU A 34 7.18 -5.83 20.37
N GLY A 35 6.52 -6.56 21.28
CA GLY A 35 5.48 -6.01 22.16
C GLY A 35 4.18 -5.62 21.44
N ILE A 36 3.95 -6.13 20.23
CA ILE A 36 2.76 -5.82 19.43
C ILE A 36 1.57 -6.62 19.96
N LYS A 37 0.62 -5.93 20.59
CA LYS A 37 -0.62 -6.54 21.12
C LYS A 37 -1.72 -6.53 20.07
N THR A 38 -2.37 -7.67 19.87
CA THR A 38 -3.53 -7.80 18.98
C THR A 38 -4.83 -7.67 19.76
N ALA A 39 -5.78 -6.90 19.24
CA ALA A 39 -7.11 -6.83 19.81
C ALA A 39 -7.82 -8.20 19.72
N LYS A 40 -8.68 -8.48 20.70
CA LYS A 40 -9.43 -9.74 20.76
C LYS A 40 -10.32 -9.88 19.52
N GLY A 41 -10.25 -11.02 18.85
CA GLY A 41 -11.04 -11.31 17.64
C GLY A 41 -10.38 -10.88 16.33
N VAL A 42 -9.21 -10.24 16.35
CA VAL A 42 -8.46 -9.91 15.13
C VAL A 42 -7.59 -11.09 14.73
N HIS A 43 -7.79 -11.60 13.52
CA HIS A 43 -6.96 -12.66 12.96
C HIS A 43 -5.69 -12.07 12.32
N ILE A 44 -4.53 -12.33 12.92
CA ILE A 44 -3.23 -11.94 12.37
C ILE A 44 -2.53 -13.13 11.74
N GLY A 45 -2.18 -12.99 10.46
CA GLY A 45 -1.47 -13.99 9.68
C GLY A 45 -0.74 -13.37 8.49
N ILE A 46 -0.28 -14.22 7.57
CA ILE A 46 0.56 -13.78 6.44
C ILE A 46 -0.15 -12.75 5.55
N HIS A 47 -1.48 -12.79 5.46
CA HIS A 47 -2.27 -11.83 4.69
C HIS A 47 -2.11 -10.38 5.18
N CYS A 48 -1.80 -10.16 6.46
CA CYS A 48 -1.57 -8.82 7.00
C CYS A 48 -0.37 -8.13 6.32
N PHE A 49 0.67 -8.87 5.94
CA PHE A 49 1.80 -8.30 5.19
C PHE A 49 1.38 -7.85 3.79
N ARG A 50 0.52 -8.62 3.12
CA ARG A 50 0.00 -8.25 1.80
C ARG A 50 -0.87 -6.99 1.90
N HIS A 51 -1.73 -6.89 2.91
CA HIS A 51 -2.51 -5.67 3.15
C HIS A 51 -1.60 -4.49 3.45
N GLY A 52 -0.62 -4.62 4.34
CA GLY A 52 0.30 -3.54 4.67
C GLY A 52 1.07 -2.99 3.44
N VAL A 53 1.60 -3.88 2.58
CA VAL A 53 2.26 -3.45 1.34
C VAL A 53 1.28 -2.76 0.39
N THR A 54 0.04 -3.23 0.34
CA THR A 54 -1.01 -2.63 -0.50
C THR A 54 -1.36 -1.23 0.00
N SER A 55 -1.61 -1.05 1.30
CA SER A 55 -1.89 0.24 1.93
C SER A 55 -0.78 1.24 1.66
N GLU A 56 0.48 0.87 1.93
CA GLU A 56 1.66 1.72 1.70
C GLU A 56 1.78 2.19 0.24
N LEU A 57 1.59 1.27 -0.72
CA LEU A 57 1.68 1.62 -2.14
C LEU A 57 0.59 2.61 -2.56
N LEU A 58 -0.61 2.48 -2.02
CA LEU A 58 -1.70 3.41 -2.34
C LEU A 58 -1.49 4.76 -1.68
N GLU A 59 -1.06 4.78 -0.41
CA GLU A 59 -0.77 6.01 0.33
C GLU A 59 0.35 6.82 -0.34
N THR A 60 1.35 6.15 -0.92
CA THR A 60 2.40 6.78 -1.74
C THR A 60 1.91 7.27 -3.12
N GLY A 61 0.63 7.09 -3.44
CA GLY A 61 0.02 7.54 -4.68
C GLY A 61 0.25 6.61 -5.88
N THR A 62 0.65 5.36 -5.64
CA THR A 62 0.80 4.38 -6.72
C THR A 62 -0.57 4.12 -7.36
N PRO A 63 -0.69 4.21 -8.70
CA PRO A 63 -1.96 3.97 -9.36
C PRO A 63 -2.52 2.58 -9.05
N ILE A 64 -3.82 2.52 -8.77
CA ILE A 64 -4.54 1.30 -8.37
C ILE A 64 -4.31 0.10 -9.30
N HIS A 65 -4.26 0.35 -10.62
CA HIS A 65 -4.04 -0.70 -11.61
C HIS A 65 -2.62 -1.32 -11.51
N VAL A 66 -1.63 -0.54 -11.07
CA VAL A 66 -0.25 -1.02 -10.83
C VAL A 66 -0.23 -1.86 -9.56
N VAL A 67 -0.84 -1.38 -8.48
CA VAL A 67 -0.93 -2.11 -7.19
C VAL A 67 -1.65 -3.45 -7.39
N THR A 68 -2.80 -3.43 -8.07
CA THR A 68 -3.58 -4.63 -8.39
C THR A 68 -2.76 -5.64 -9.21
N ARG A 69 -1.97 -5.15 -10.19
CA ARG A 69 -1.11 -6.01 -10.99
C ARG A 69 0.05 -6.61 -10.19
N LEU A 70 0.64 -5.84 -9.28
CA LEU A 70 1.68 -6.33 -8.36
C LEU A 70 1.11 -7.39 -7.39
N MET A 71 -0.10 -7.18 -6.89
CA MET A 71 -0.76 -8.11 -5.95
C MET A 71 -1.36 -9.33 -6.63
N ARG A 72 -1.48 -9.32 -7.97
CA ARG A 72 -1.92 -10.43 -8.81
C ARG A 72 -3.28 -10.98 -8.34
N HIS A 73 -4.30 -10.12 -8.33
CA HIS A 73 -5.74 -10.40 -8.07
C HIS A 73 -6.10 -11.33 -6.88
N ALA A 74 -5.18 -11.58 -5.94
CA ALA A 74 -5.31 -12.68 -5.00
C ALA A 74 -6.30 -12.42 -3.86
N ASP A 75 -6.84 -11.21 -3.70
CA ASP A 75 -7.73 -10.88 -2.59
C ASP A 75 -8.78 -9.85 -3.01
N SER A 76 -9.80 -10.30 -3.74
CA SER A 76 -10.85 -9.45 -4.32
C SER A 76 -11.72 -8.74 -3.29
N ASN A 77 -11.83 -9.28 -2.07
CA ASN A 77 -12.82 -8.84 -1.08
C ASN A 77 -12.32 -7.72 -0.15
N VAL A 78 -11.06 -7.74 0.29
CA VAL A 78 -10.51 -6.66 1.16
C VAL A 78 -10.02 -5.47 0.33
N THR A 79 -9.57 -5.76 -0.88
CA THR A 79 -9.22 -4.83 -1.95
C THR A 79 -10.26 -3.70 -2.06
N LEU A 80 -11.52 -4.00 -2.35
CA LEU A 80 -12.48 -2.96 -2.73
C LEU A 80 -12.83 -1.98 -1.60
N GLU A 81 -13.05 -2.47 -0.38
CA GLU A 81 -13.41 -1.60 0.77
C GLU A 81 -12.26 -0.68 1.17
N HIS A 82 -11.03 -1.20 1.20
CA HIS A 82 -9.85 -0.39 1.52
C HIS A 82 -9.53 0.62 0.41
N TYR A 83 -9.72 0.22 -0.86
CA TYR A 83 -9.53 1.11 -2.01
C TYR A 83 -10.53 2.26 -2.01
N ALA A 84 -11.79 2.04 -1.64
CA ALA A 84 -12.80 3.10 -1.65
C ALA A 84 -12.39 4.30 -0.79
N HIS A 85 -11.86 4.06 0.41
CA HIS A 85 -11.41 5.12 1.31
C HIS A 85 -10.17 5.85 0.76
N ILE A 86 -9.14 5.10 0.33
CA ILE A 86 -7.87 5.70 -0.10
C ILE A 86 -8.01 6.44 -1.43
N VAL A 87 -8.82 5.91 -2.36
CA VAL A 87 -9.12 6.59 -3.63
C VAL A 87 -9.87 7.89 -3.39
N GLY A 88 -10.86 7.89 -2.49
CA GLY A 88 -11.59 9.11 -2.12
C GLY A 88 -10.66 10.21 -1.56
N ASP A 89 -9.73 9.83 -0.69
CA ASP A 89 -8.73 10.76 -0.17
C ASP A 89 -7.76 11.24 -1.25
N ALA A 90 -7.31 10.35 -2.13
CA ALA A 90 -6.41 10.68 -3.23
C ALA A 90 -7.05 11.62 -4.27
N GLU A 91 -8.32 11.39 -4.63
CA GLU A 91 -9.09 12.24 -5.53
C GLU A 91 -9.27 13.65 -4.95
N ARG A 92 -9.61 13.76 -3.66
CA ARG A 92 -9.71 15.05 -2.97
C ARG A 92 -8.40 15.81 -3.02
N VAL A 93 -7.28 15.17 -2.65
CA VAL A 93 -5.94 15.77 -2.67
C VAL A 93 -5.53 16.17 -4.09
N ALA A 94 -5.84 15.35 -5.09
CA ALA A 94 -5.55 15.65 -6.49
C ALA A 94 -6.35 16.87 -6.98
N SER A 95 -7.63 16.97 -6.62
CA SER A 95 -8.51 18.09 -6.96
C SER A 95 -8.06 19.40 -6.29
N GLU A 96 -7.69 19.36 -5.01
CA GLU A 96 -7.13 20.49 -4.28
C GLU A 96 -5.82 20.98 -4.93
N LYS A 97 -4.88 20.07 -5.20
CA LYS A 97 -3.61 20.40 -5.87
C LYS A 97 -3.80 20.91 -7.30
N PHE A 98 -4.83 20.45 -8.00
CA PHE A 98 -5.15 20.94 -9.34
C PHE A 98 -5.72 22.36 -9.27
N SER A 99 -6.68 22.59 -8.37
CA SER A 99 -7.28 23.91 -8.15
C SER A 99 -6.25 24.96 -7.74
N GLN A 100 -5.32 24.62 -6.84
CA GLN A 100 -4.21 25.50 -6.46
C GLN A 100 -3.31 25.85 -7.65
N ARG A 101 -2.95 24.86 -8.49
CA ARG A 101 -2.12 25.10 -9.67
C ARG A 101 -2.81 25.98 -10.71
N ILE A 102 -4.11 25.79 -10.93
CA ILE A 102 -4.88 26.66 -11.83
C ILE A 102 -4.92 28.09 -11.26
N GLY A 103 -5.22 28.25 -9.97
CA GLY A 103 -5.23 29.57 -9.32
C GLY A 103 -3.88 30.31 -9.45
N GLN A 104 -2.77 29.64 -9.12
CA GLN A 104 -1.42 30.22 -9.25
C GLN A 104 -1.09 30.64 -10.69
N LYS A 105 -1.49 29.83 -11.67
CA LYS A 105 -1.22 30.10 -13.08
C LYS A 105 -2.04 31.28 -13.62
N ILE A 106 -3.28 31.44 -13.15
CA ILE A 106 -4.11 32.62 -13.46
C ILE A 106 -3.49 33.89 -12.89
N THR A 107 -3.06 33.88 -11.62
CA THR A 107 -2.42 35.04 -10.99
C THR A 107 -1.11 35.43 -11.66
N GLN A 108 -0.32 34.46 -12.13
CA GLN A 108 0.90 34.73 -12.91
C GLN A 108 0.58 35.39 -14.26
N LEU A 109 -0.43 34.87 -14.99
CA LEU A 109 -0.86 35.44 -16.27
C LEU A 109 -1.39 36.87 -16.13
N GLU A 110 -2.15 37.16 -15.08
CA GLU A 110 -2.62 38.51 -14.77
C GLU A 110 -1.45 39.44 -14.44
N SER A 111 -0.49 39.00 -13.64
CA SER A 111 0.69 39.78 -13.28
C SER A 111 1.60 40.09 -14.48
N ASP A 112 1.79 39.12 -15.38
CA ASP A 112 2.59 39.29 -16.60
C ASP A 112 1.93 40.27 -17.57
N SER A 113 0.59 40.23 -17.70
CA SER A 113 -0.16 41.17 -18.55
C SER A 113 -0.11 42.62 -18.05
N VAL A 114 -0.07 42.81 -16.73
CA VAL A 114 0.03 44.14 -16.09
C VAL A 114 1.43 44.73 -16.27
N MET A 115 2.48 43.89 -16.22
CA MET A 115 3.86 44.30 -16.44
C MET A 115 4.16 44.65 -17.90
N GLU A 116 3.51 43.99 -18.86
CA GLU A 116 3.63 44.30 -20.31
C GLU A 116 2.96 45.64 -20.65
N SER A 117 1.80 45.93 -20.02
CA SER A 117 1.06 47.19 -20.21
C SER A 117 1.77 48.41 -19.62
N ALA A 118 2.54 48.25 -18.54
CA ALA A 118 3.31 49.33 -17.92
C ALA A 118 4.61 49.71 -18.66
N ARG A 119 4.98 48.97 -19.71
CA ARG A 119 6.19 49.20 -20.53
C ARG A 119 5.93 49.85 -21.89
N SER A 120 4.67 50.03 -22.28
CA SER A 120 4.25 50.80 -23.47
C SER A 120 3.83 52.22 -23.10
#